data_AF-A0A182W6J9-F1
#
_entry.id   AF-A0A182W6J9-F1
#
_cell.length_a   1.000
_cell.length_b   1.000
_cell.length_c   1.000
_cell.angle_alpha   90.00
_cell.angle_beta   90.00
_cell.angle_gamma   90.00
#
_symmetry.space_group_name_H-M   'P 1'
#
loop_
_entity.id
_entity.type
_entity.pdbx_description
1 polymer ?
#
loop_
_entity_poly.entity_id
_entity_poly.type
_entity_poly.pdbx_seq_one_letter_code
_entity_poly.pdbx_strand_id
1 'polypeptide(L)'
;MVLLTNEEFLSQLTLLAQSARKDSSFTVTIKRYDGHDRPKPREGKAPLPKPAEYSCLIRARSRSKKLSTVVKRDEVAKFMESYSKVLKSSMDGLKKVKKVKNKAKAAQG
;
A
#
# COMPACT_ATOMS: atom_id res chain seq x y z
N MET A 1 -10.81 -11.04 -6.17
CA MET A 1 -9.61 -10.30 -5.68
C MET A 1 -8.56 -11.35 -5.48
N VAL A 2 -7.39 -11.20 -6.11
CA VAL A 2 -6.40 -12.28 -6.17
C VAL A 2 -5.40 -12.10 -5.02
N LEU A 3 -5.19 -13.15 -4.22
CA LEU A 3 -4.12 -13.19 -3.22
C LEU A 3 -2.84 -13.64 -3.91
N LEU A 4 -1.81 -12.79 -3.85
CA LEU A 4 -0.53 -12.98 -4.52
C LEU A 4 0.61 -13.07 -3.49
N THR A 5 1.72 -13.66 -3.91
CA THR A 5 2.98 -13.57 -3.17
C THR A 5 3.46 -12.11 -3.12
N ASN A 6 4.34 -11.79 -2.16
CA ASN A 6 4.85 -10.43 -1.98
C ASN A 6 5.54 -9.89 -3.24
N GLU A 7 6.33 -10.73 -3.92
CA GLU A 7 7.11 -10.34 -5.11
C GLU A 7 6.22 -10.16 -6.34
N GLU A 8 5.25 -11.06 -6.55
CA GLU A 8 4.25 -10.93 -7.61
C GLU A 8 3.36 -9.70 -7.38
N PHE A 9 2.97 -9.42 -6.13
CA PHE A 9 2.16 -8.25 -5.80
C PHE A 9 2.86 -6.95 -6.20
N LEU A 10 4.16 -6.81 -5.92
CA LEU A 10 4.93 -5.62 -6.27
C LEU A 10 5.10 -5.45 -7.79
N SER A 11 5.29 -6.57 -8.50
CA SER A 11 5.39 -6.60 -9.96
C SER A 11 4.06 -6.18 -10.61
N GLN A 12 2.95 -6.77 -10.15
CA GLN A 12 1.60 -6.44 -10.61
C GLN A 12 1.17 -5.03 -10.20
N LEU A 13 1.63 -4.53 -9.05
CA LEU A 13 1.37 -3.15 -8.62
C LEU A 13 2.02 -2.15 -9.59
N THR A 14 3.23 -2.43 -10.07
CA THR A 14 3.92 -1.59 -11.06
C THR A 14 3.14 -1.53 -12.37
N LEU A 15 2.70 -2.68 -12.89
CA LEU A 15 1.86 -2.76 -14.09
C LEU A 15 0.51 -2.04 -13.89
N LEU A 16 -0.08 -2.18 -12.70
CA LEU A 16 -1.33 -1.52 -12.35
C LEU A 16 -1.17 0.01 -12.32
N ALA A 17 -0.08 0.52 -11.76
CA ALA A 17 0.21 1.96 -11.73
C ALA A 17 0.49 2.52 -13.14
N GLN A 18 1.26 1.81 -13.96
CA GLN A 18 1.49 2.18 -15.37
C GLN A 18 0.18 2.24 -16.16
N SER A 19 -0.67 1.22 -16.02
CA SER A 19 -1.97 1.20 -16.70
C SER A 19 -2.90 2.32 -16.23
N ALA A 20 -2.72 2.79 -14.99
CA ALA A 20 -3.56 3.84 -14.44
C ALA A 20 -3.18 5.23 -14.93
N ARG A 21 -1.94 5.44 -15.37
CA ARG A 21 -1.32 6.75 -15.65
C ARG A 21 -2.10 7.65 -16.60
N LYS A 22 -2.82 7.08 -17.58
CA LYS A 22 -3.53 7.85 -18.60
C LYS A 22 -4.87 8.41 -18.08
N ASP A 23 -5.78 7.50 -17.69
CA ASP A 23 -7.20 7.84 -17.49
C ASP A 23 -7.79 7.27 -16.18
N SER A 24 -6.97 6.91 -15.19
CA SER A 24 -7.52 6.38 -13.93
C SER A 24 -6.66 6.63 -12.71
N SER A 25 -7.29 6.47 -11.55
CA SER A 25 -6.62 6.38 -10.26
C SER A 25 -6.41 4.92 -9.87
N PHE A 26 -5.34 4.64 -9.14
CA PHE A 26 -5.25 3.43 -8.35
C PHE A 26 -5.29 3.75 -6.86
N THR A 27 -5.77 2.81 -6.06
CA THR A 27 -5.84 2.93 -4.60
C THR A 27 -5.11 1.77 -3.97
N VAL A 28 -4.26 2.06 -3.00
CA VAL A 28 -3.64 1.05 -2.14
C VAL A 28 -4.19 1.21 -0.72
N THR A 29 -4.55 0.10 -0.09
CA THR A 29 -5.04 0.05 1.29
C THR A 29 -4.17 -0.91 2.08
N ILE A 30 -3.83 -0.52 3.30
CA ILE A 30 -2.97 -1.26 4.23
C ILE A 30 -3.79 -1.42 5.51
N LYS A 31 -4.08 -2.66 5.92
CA LYS A 31 -4.90 -2.94 7.10
C LYS A 31 -4.28 -4.07 7.92
N ARG A 32 -4.32 -3.94 9.25
CA ARG A 32 -4.01 -5.05 10.18
C ARG A 32 -4.87 -6.27 9.85
N TYR A 33 -4.23 -7.42 9.76
CA TYR A 33 -4.84 -8.71 9.46
C TYR A 33 -4.60 -9.69 10.59
N ASP A 34 -5.67 -10.35 11.01
CA ASP A 34 -5.76 -11.30 12.11
C ASP A 34 -5.77 -12.76 11.62
N GLY A 35 -5.57 -13.00 10.33
CA GLY A 35 -5.56 -14.35 9.77
C GLY A 35 -6.94 -14.98 9.60
N HIS A 36 -8.01 -14.28 9.99
CA HIS A 36 -9.36 -14.80 9.83
C HIS A 36 -9.92 -14.47 8.44
N ASP A 37 -10.39 -15.50 7.74
CA ASP A 37 -11.05 -15.43 6.44
C ASP A 37 -12.59 -15.44 6.55
N ARG A 38 -13.11 -15.66 7.76
CA ARG A 38 -14.53 -15.79 8.07
C ARG A 38 -15.05 -14.61 8.88
N PRO A 39 -16.34 -14.26 8.73
CA PRO A 39 -16.96 -13.24 9.55
C PRO A 39 -16.95 -13.62 11.03
N LYS A 40 -17.05 -12.61 11.91
CA LYS A 40 -17.21 -12.83 13.35
C LYS A 40 -18.49 -13.66 13.60
N PRO A 41 -18.40 -14.77 14.35
CA PRO A 41 -19.56 -15.57 14.70
C PRO A 41 -20.64 -14.74 15.40
N ARG A 42 -21.91 -15.10 15.17
CA ARG A 42 -23.05 -14.51 15.91
C ARG A 42 -22.99 -14.91 17.38
N GLU A 43 -23.65 -14.13 18.23
CA GLU A 43 -23.78 -14.42 19.67
C GLU A 43 -24.29 -15.86 19.88
N GLY A 44 -23.68 -16.57 20.83
CA GLY A 44 -23.96 -17.98 21.12
C GLY A 44 -23.11 -19.00 20.36
N LYS A 45 -22.28 -18.58 19.39
CA LYS A 45 -21.30 -19.46 18.73
C LYS A 45 -19.89 -19.24 19.27
N ALA A 46 -19.06 -20.29 19.25
CA ALA A 46 -17.67 -20.23 19.71
C ALA A 46 -16.92 -19.07 19.02
N PRO A 47 -16.16 -18.24 19.78
CA PRO A 47 -15.43 -17.12 19.21
C PRO A 47 -14.28 -17.60 18.32
N LEU A 48 -13.85 -16.74 17.39
CA LEU A 48 -12.67 -17.02 16.58
C LEU A 48 -11.41 -17.11 17.48
N PRO A 49 -10.45 -18.00 17.16
CA PRO A 49 -9.20 -18.10 17.90
C PRO A 49 -8.51 -16.75 17.98
N LYS A 50 -7.93 -16.40 19.14
CA LYS A 50 -7.11 -15.18 19.20
C LYS A 50 -5.90 -15.33 18.28
N PRO A 51 -5.64 -14.37 17.38
CA PRO A 51 -4.46 -14.43 16.53
C PRO A 51 -3.20 -14.35 17.38
N ALA A 52 -2.32 -15.34 17.23
CA ALA A 52 -1.02 -15.37 17.89
C ALA A 52 -0.08 -14.27 17.34
N GLU A 53 -0.17 -14.02 16.03
CA GLU A 53 0.60 -13.00 15.34
C GLU A 53 -0.30 -12.19 14.41
N TYR A 54 -0.07 -10.89 14.34
CA TYR A 54 -0.74 -10.00 13.41
C TYR A 54 0.12 -9.77 12.19
N SER A 55 -0.50 -9.87 11.03
CA SER A 55 0.11 -9.55 9.74
C SER A 55 -0.55 -8.30 9.16
N CYS A 56 -0.08 -7.89 7.99
CA CYS A 56 -0.61 -6.74 7.28
C CYS A 56 -1.21 -7.18 5.94
N LEU A 57 -2.50 -6.95 5.74
CA LEU A 57 -3.18 -7.15 4.47
C LEU A 57 -3.07 -5.87 3.64
N ILE A 58 -2.40 -5.99 2.50
CA ILE A 58 -2.22 -4.90 1.55
C ILE A 58 -3.04 -5.21 0.31
N ARG A 59 -3.83 -4.25 -0.16
CA ARG A 59 -4.67 -4.40 -1.36
C ARG A 59 -4.49 -3.22 -2.28
N ALA A 60 -4.38 -3.50 -3.57
CA ALA A 60 -4.33 -2.50 -4.61
C ALA A 60 -5.50 -2.70 -5.58
N ARG A 61 -6.11 -1.60 -6.03
CA ARG A 61 -7.12 -1.67 -7.10
C ARG A 61 -7.01 -0.51 -8.05
N SER A 62 -7.31 -0.78 -9.32
CA SER A 62 -7.63 0.22 -10.34
C SER A 62 -8.75 -0.32 -11.20
N ARG A 63 -9.83 0.44 -11.36
CA ARG A 63 -11.06 0.04 -12.07
C ARG A 63 -11.53 -1.38 -11.65
N SER A 64 -11.41 -2.35 -12.56
CA SER A 64 -11.78 -3.76 -12.38
C SER A 64 -10.66 -4.63 -11.78
N LYS A 65 -9.38 -4.25 -11.93
CA LYS A 65 -8.24 -5.03 -11.43
C LYS A 65 -8.10 -4.86 -9.91
N LYS A 66 -8.03 -5.98 -9.19
CA LYS A 66 -7.93 -6.03 -7.71
C LYS A 66 -6.88 -7.06 -7.28
N LEU A 67 -5.84 -6.58 -6.61
CA LEU A 67 -4.71 -7.35 -6.11
C LEU A 67 -4.70 -7.31 -4.57
N SER A 68 -4.20 -8.37 -3.94
CA SER A 68 -3.99 -8.41 -2.49
C SER A 68 -2.78 -9.26 -2.14
N THR A 69 -2.12 -8.93 -1.03
CA THR A 69 -1.05 -9.73 -0.44
C THR A 69 -1.06 -9.60 1.08
N VAL A 70 -0.49 -10.59 1.77
CA VAL A 70 -0.39 -10.62 3.23
C VAL A 70 1.09 -10.59 3.59
N VAL A 71 1.51 -9.54 4.28
CA VAL A 71 2.89 -9.35 4.72
C VAL A 71 3.00 -9.73 6.20
N LYS A 72 3.82 -10.75 6.49
CA LYS A 72 4.15 -11.15 7.87
C LYS A 72 5.16 -10.19 8.49
N ARG A 73 5.28 -10.19 9.83
CA ARG A 73 6.17 -9.29 10.57
C ARG A 73 7.62 -9.35 10.06
N ASP A 74 8.12 -10.55 9.82
CA ASP A 74 9.52 -10.79 9.45
C ASP A 74 9.87 -10.22 8.07
N GLU A 75 8.89 -10.13 7.18
CA GLU A 75 9.09 -9.71 5.79
C GLU A 75 8.81 -8.22 5.58
N VAL A 76 8.30 -7.51 6.60
CA VAL A 76 7.88 -6.09 6.50
C VAL A 76 9.02 -5.21 6.01
N ALA A 77 10.24 -5.37 6.56
CA ALA A 77 11.38 -4.53 6.20
C ALA A 77 11.71 -4.63 4.70
N LYS A 78 11.86 -5.87 4.19
CA LYS A 78 12.15 -6.14 2.78
C LYS A 78 11.00 -5.67 1.87
N PHE A 79 9.76 -5.91 2.28
CA PHE A 79 8.59 -5.51 1.52
C PHE A 79 8.50 -3.99 1.39
N MET A 80 8.66 -3.26 2.50
CA MET A 80 8.52 -1.80 2.53
C MET A 80 9.60 -1.09 1.71
N GLU A 81 10.83 -1.62 1.69
CA GLU A 81 11.89 -1.08 0.84
C GLU A 81 11.52 -1.17 -0.65
N SER A 82 11.12 -2.36 -1.10
CA SER A 82 10.72 -2.60 -2.48
C SER A 82 9.44 -1.84 -2.86
N TYR A 83 8.47 -1.81 -1.95
CA TYR A 83 7.24 -1.02 -2.11
C TYR A 83 7.52 0.48 -2.25
N SER A 84 8.43 1.04 -1.45
CA SER A 84 8.82 2.44 -1.56
C SER A 84 9.45 2.75 -2.93
N LYS A 85 10.27 1.85 -3.47
CA LYS A 85 10.87 1.99 -4.81
C LYS A 85 9.77 2.04 -5.89
N VAL A 86 8.81 1.12 -5.85
CA VAL A 86 7.67 1.08 -6.78
C VAL A 86 6.83 2.36 -6.70
N LEU A 87 6.52 2.83 -5.49
CA LEU A 87 5.75 4.06 -5.30
C LEU A 87 6.48 5.30 -5.84
N LYS A 88 7.77 5.45 -5.53
CA LYS A 88 8.58 6.59 -5.99
C LYS A 88 8.72 6.61 -7.51
N SER A 89 8.88 5.46 -8.15
CA SER A 89 8.96 5.38 -9.61
C SER A 89 7.61 5.63 -10.30
N SER A 90 6.51 5.27 -9.64
CA SER A 90 5.17 5.35 -10.24
C SER A 90 4.44 6.69 -10.00
N MET A 91 4.79 7.44 -8.95
CA MET A 91 4.14 8.69 -8.56
C MET A 91 4.95 9.94 -8.97
N ASP A 92 5.41 9.97 -10.21
CA ASP A 92 6.27 11.01 -10.77
C ASP A 92 5.49 12.19 -11.42
N GLY A 93 4.17 12.09 -11.53
CA GLY A 93 3.30 13.09 -12.18
C GLY A 93 2.93 14.32 -11.35
N LEU A 94 3.48 14.48 -10.15
CA LEU A 94 3.16 15.60 -9.25
C LEU A 94 3.94 16.88 -9.60
N LYS A 95 3.33 18.05 -9.37
CA LYS A 95 4.02 19.34 -9.54
C LYS A 95 5.24 19.41 -8.61
N LYS A 96 6.39 19.83 -9.16
CA LYS A 96 7.58 20.09 -8.35
C LYS A 96 7.28 21.17 -7.33
N VAL A 97 7.63 20.92 -6.07
CA VAL A 97 7.54 21.92 -5.01
C VAL A 97 8.48 23.08 -5.36
N LYS A 98 7.93 24.28 -5.60
CA LYS A 98 8.74 25.49 -5.75
C LYS A 98 9.41 25.76 -4.41
N LYS A 99 10.73 25.64 -4.34
CA LYS A 99 11.49 26.12 -3.18
C LYS A 99 11.26 27.63 -3.09
N VAL A 100 10.53 28.07 -2.06
CA VAL A 100 10.43 29.49 -1.73
C VAL A 100 11.86 29.92 -1.37
N LYS A 101 12.52 30.66 -2.26
CA LYS A 101 13.74 31.38 -1.91
C LYS A 101 13.31 32.43 -0.90
N ASN A 102 13.51 32.17 0.39
CA ASN A 102 13.52 33.22 1.39
C ASN A 102 14.64 34.18 0.95
N LYS A 103 14.27 35.28 0.27
CA LYS A 103 15.14 36.44 0.17
C LYS A 103 15.31 36.90 1.60
N ALA A 104 16.45 36.57 2.21
CA ALA A 104 16.91 37.27 3.39
C ALA A 104 16.84 38.77 3.03
N LYS A 105 15.99 39.52 3.72
CA LYS A 105 16.08 40.98 3.68
C LYS A 105 17.44 41.30 4.25
N ALA A 106 18.34 41.80 3.41
CA ALA A 106 19.52 42.48 3.91
C ALA A 106 19.03 43.57 4.87
N ALA A 107 19.46 43.49 6.12
CA ALA A 107 19.26 44.56 7.08
C ALA A 107 19.92 45.82 6.48
N GLN A 108 19.09 46.82 6.16
CA GLN A 108 19.54 48.19 5.91
C GLN A 108 19.32 48.96 7.21
N GLY A 109 20.37 49.64 7.68
CA GLY A 109 20.31 50.60 8.79
C GLY A 109 21.06 50.12 10.02
#